data_AF-A0A1Y2TGI1-F1
#
_entry.id   AF-A0A1Y2TGI1-F1
#
_cell.length_a   1.000
_cell.length_b   1.000
_cell.length_c   1.000
_cell.angle_alpha   90.00
_cell.angle_beta   90.00
_cell.angle_gamma   90.00
#
_symmetry.space_group_name_H-M   'P 1'
#
loop_
_entity.id
_entity.type
_entity.pdbx_description
1 polymer ?
#
loop_
_entity_poly.entity_id
_entity_poly.type
_entity_poly.pdbx_seq_one_letter_code
_entity_poly.pdbx_strand_id
1 'polypeptide(L)' 'IPFILKDNLLYYINLKGNKGFYILKTCVKLIFKLIYNKKYYFSKNKIINNL' A
#
# COMPACT_ATOMS: atom_id res chain seq x y z
N ILE A 1 11.84 -7.69 12.91
CA ILE A 1 10.50 -7.06 12.87
C ILE A 1 9.51 -8.20 12.71
N PRO A 2 8.56 -8.42 13.64
CA PRO A 2 7.59 -9.51 13.51
C PRO A 2 6.63 -9.21 12.37
N PHE A 3 6.47 -10.19 11.48
CA PHE A 3 5.44 -10.18 10.44
C PHE A 3 4.29 -11.06 10.88
N ILE A 4 3.06 -10.58 10.67
CA ILE A 4 1.84 -11.30 11.01
C ILE A 4 1.03 -11.44 9.74
N LEU A 5 0.68 -12.66 9.38
CA LEU A 5 -0.26 -12.93 8.29
C LEU A 5 -1.68 -12.90 8.86
N LYS A 6 -2.53 -12.00 8.35
CA LYS A 6 -3.95 -11.93 8.74
C LYS A 6 -4.76 -11.57 7.51
N ASP A 7 -5.87 -12.28 7.27
CA ASP A 7 -6.77 -12.03 6.13
C ASP A 7 -6.04 -11.99 4.76
N ASN A 8 -5.02 -12.85 4.59
CA ASN A 8 -4.10 -12.89 3.43
C ASN A 8 -3.26 -11.61 3.20
N LEU A 9 -3.20 -10.72 4.18
CA LEU A 9 -2.36 -9.53 4.18
C LEU A 9 -1.21 -9.71 5.18
N LEU A 10 -0.02 -9.30 4.75
CA LEU A 10 1.19 -9.36 5.57
C LEU A 10 1.31 -8.05 6.35
N TYR A 11 1.14 -8.08 7.66
CA TYR A 11 1.28 -6.93 8.54
C TYR A 11 2.64 -6.95 9.23
N TYR A 12 3.16 -5.77 9.55
CA TYR A 12 4.33 -5.62 10.41
C TYR A 12 4.09 -4.53 11.44
N ILE A 13 4.74 -4.68 12.61
CA ILE A 13 4.77 -3.66 13.65
C ILE A 13 6.17 -3.07 13.66
N ASN A 14 6.28 -1.80 13.30
CA ASN A 14 7.54 -1.07 13.36
C ASN A 14 8.05 -0.97 14.80
N LEU A 15 9.34 -0.71 14.96
CA LEU A 15 9.97 -0.49 16.28
C LEU A 15 9.32 0.65 17.09
N LYS A 16 8.60 1.55 16.41
CA LYS A 16 7.81 2.64 17.02
C LYS A 16 6.38 2.23 17.44
N GLY A 17 6.00 0.96 17.27
CA GLY A 17 4.65 0.45 17.54
C GLY A 17 3.63 0.66 16.41
N ASN A 18 4.02 1.35 15.33
CA ASN A 18 3.13 1.61 14.20
C ASN A 18 2.87 0.33 13.40
N LYS A 19 1.60 0.04 13.13
CA LYS A 19 1.18 -1.06 12.25
C LYS A 19 1.26 -0.61 10.80
N GLY A 20 1.97 -1.38 9.98
CA GLY A 20 2.00 -1.21 8.52
C GLY A 20 1.57 -2.50 7.83
N PHE A 21 1.13 -2.38 6.60
CA PHE A 21 0.96 -3.53 5.70
C PHE A 21 2.15 -3.60 4.75
N TYR A 22 2.60 -4.81 4.49
CA TYR A 22 3.60 -5.10 3.49
C TYR A 22 2.89 -5.54 2.21
N ILE A 23 3.17 -4.85 1.11
CA ILE A 23 2.68 -5.18 -0.22
C ILE A 23 3.89 -5.37 -1.13
N LEU A 24 3.86 -6.45 -1.93
CA LEU A 24 4.88 -6.70 -2.95
C LEU A 24 4.93 -5.54 -3.95
N LYS A 25 6.14 -5.13 -4.33
CA LYS A 25 6.35 -4.03 -5.28
C LYS A 25 5.61 -4.22 -6.62
N THR A 26 5.44 -5.47 -7.06
CA THR A 26 4.67 -5.84 -8.25
C THR A 26 3.18 -5.52 -8.10
N CYS A 27 2.59 -5.83 -6.94
CA CYS A 27 1.20 -5.52 -6.60
C CYS A 27 0.97 -4.01 -6.52
N VAL A 28 1.93 -3.24 -6.00
CA VAL A 28 1.85 -1.77 -5.96
C VAL A 28 1.65 -1.20 -7.37
N LYS A 29 2.45 -1.63 -8.34
CA LYS A 29 2.32 -1.18 -9.75
C LYS A 29 0.94 -1.49 -10.34
N LEU A 30 0.38 -2.66 -10.02
CA LEU A 30 -0.96 -3.04 -10.46
C LEU A 30 -2.05 -2.19 -9.81
N ILE A 31 -1.96 -1.92 -8.51
CA ILE A 31 -2.90 -1.06 -7.79
C ILE A 31 -2.90 0.34 -8.41
N PHE A 32 -1.72 0.93 -8.66
CA PHE A 32 -1.60 2.24 -9.32
C PHE A 32 -2.20 2.22 -10.73
N LYS A 33 -1.94 1.16 -11.53
CA LYS A 33 -2.52 1.02 -12.86
C LYS A 33 -4.05 0.92 -12.82
N LEU A 34 -4.61 0.19 -11.84
CA LEU A 34 -6.06 0.06 -11.65
C LEU A 34 -6.70 1.40 -11.25
N ILE A 35 -6.10 2.13 -10.30
CA ILE A 35 -6.57 3.46 -9.87
C ILE A 35 -6.57 4.43 -11.06
N TYR A 36 -5.47 4.47 -11.81
CA TYR A 36 -5.31 5.36 -12.97
C TYR A 36 -6.30 5.01 -14.09
N ASN A 37 -6.51 3.72 -14.37
CA ASN A 37 -7.44 3.27 -15.40
C ASN A 37 -8.92 3.46 -15.02
N LYS A 38 -9.29 3.46 -13.73
CA LYS A 38 -10.67 3.62 -13.26
C LYS A 38 -11.15 5.07 -13.15
N LYS A 39 -10.61 6.02 -13.95
CA LYS A 39 -11.03 7.44 -13.99
C LYS A 39 -10.81 8.25 -12.71
N TYR A 40 -10.11 7.74 -11.70
CA TYR A 40 -9.58 8.58 -10.64
C TYR A 40 -8.32 9.27 -11.15
N TYR A 41 -8.51 10.37 -11.90
CA TYR A 41 -7.44 11.30 -12.31
C TYR A 41 -6.89 12.04 -11.08
N PHE A 42 -6.36 11.31 -10.12
CA PHE A 42 -5.49 11.89 -9.11
C PHE A 42 -4.14 12.11 -9.76
N SER A 43 -3.76 13.38 -9.92
CA SER A 43 -2.41 13.74 -10.31
C SER A 43 -1.42 13.01 -9.39
N LYS A 44 -0.25 12.62 -9.94
CA LYS A 44 0.78 11.83 -9.22
C LYS A 44 1.06 12.39 -7.81
N ASN A 45 0.99 13.71 -7.65
CA ASN A 45 1.18 14.43 -6.38
C ASN A 45 0.04 14.22 -5.37
N LYS A 46 -1.22 14.10 -5.82
CA LYS A 46 -2.36 13.86 -4.91
C LYS A 46 -2.33 12.45 -4.33
N ILE A 47 -1.85 11.45 -5.07
CA ILE A 47 -1.77 10.06 -4.54
C ILE A 47 -0.66 9.94 -3.49
N ILE A 48 0.48 10.61 -3.70
CA ILE A 48 1.60 10.58 -2.75
C ILE A 48 1.25 11.35 -1.46
N ASN A 49 0.51 12.46 -1.56
CA ASN A 49 0.11 13.25 -0.38
C ASN A 49 -1.08 12.65 0.42
N ASN A 50 -1.85 11.72 -0.15
CA ASN A 50 -2.97 11.06 0.53
C ASN A 50 -2.63 9.65 1.07
N LEU A 51 -1.41 9.16 0.83
CA LEU A 51 -0.84 7.96 1.44
C LEU A 51 -0.12 8.32 2.73
#